data_AF-A0A2H1W027-F1
#
_entry.id   AF-A0A2H1W027-F1
#
_cell.length_a   1.000
_cell.length_b   1.000
_cell.length_c   1.000
_cell.angle_alpha   90.00
_cell.angle_beta   90.00
_cell.angle_gamma   90.00
#
_symmetry.space_group_name_H-M   'P 1'
#
loop_
_entity.id
_entity.type
_entity.pdbx_description
1 polymer ?
#
loop_
_entity_poly.entity_id
_entity_poly.type
_entity_poly.pdbx_seq_one_letter_code
_entity_poly.pdbx_strand_id
1 'polypeptide(L)'
;GVSVHNGRQTSELVIGKAEPRHAGNYTCVPANAKAASVTVHVVQSETPAAMQHGNNSSASNSQTHLLTHLLVALIGLRMIFLQNHQEFG
;
A
#
# COMPACT_ATOMS: atom_id res chain seq x y z
N GLY A 1 23.89 16.54 19.93
CA GLY A 1 25.30 16.25 20.26
C GLY A 1 25.50 14.76 20.36
N VAL A 2 26.75 14.31 20.26
CA VAL A 2 27.17 12.93 20.52
C VAL A 2 27.88 12.93 21.88
N SER A 3 27.51 12.04 22.79
CA SER A 3 28.10 11.96 24.13
C SER A 3 28.33 10.51 24.54
N VAL A 4 29.37 10.26 25.32
CA VAL A 4 29.68 8.94 25.88
C VAL A 4 29.62 9.00 27.41
N HIS A 5 28.87 8.10 28.01
CA HIS A 5 28.80 7.91 29.46
C HIS A 5 29.56 6.65 29.84
N ASN A 6 30.49 6.77 30.79
CA ASN A 6 31.28 5.65 31.28
C ASN A 6 30.75 5.18 32.63
N GLY A 7 30.37 3.90 32.70
CA GLY A 7 30.05 3.19 33.93
C GLY A 7 31.21 2.34 34.43
N ARG A 8 30.99 1.60 35.52
CA ARG A 8 32.01 0.72 36.13
C ARG A 8 32.42 -0.44 35.21
N GLN A 9 31.50 -0.96 34.41
CA GLN A 9 31.73 -2.12 33.52
C GLN A 9 31.14 -1.90 32.11
N THR A 10 30.55 -0.74 31.85
CA THR A 10 29.80 -0.46 30.63
C THR A 10 30.15 0.93 30.10
N SER A 11 29.99 1.13 28.80
CA SER A 11 30.08 2.43 28.14
C SER A 11 28.81 2.60 27.32
N GLU A 12 28.20 3.78 27.40
CA GLU A 12 26.97 4.12 26.69
C GLU A 12 27.22 5.30 25.74
N LEU A 13 26.96 5.10 24.46
CA LEU A 13 27.01 6.13 23.43
C LEU A 13 25.60 6.67 23.17
N VAL A 14 25.40 7.97 23.35
CA VAL A 14 24.11 8.64 23.17
C VAL A 14 24.19 9.64 22.01
N ILE A 15 23.27 9.49 21.05
CA ILE A 15 23.11 10.37 19.88
C ILE A 15 21.70 10.95 19.91
N GLY A 16 21.55 12.18 20.40
CA GLY A 16 20.21 12.74 20.69
C GLY A 16 19.34 13.03 19.45
N LYS A 17 19.93 13.56 18.37
CA LYS A 17 19.25 13.79 17.09
C LYS A 17 19.98 12.98 16.03
N ALA A 18 19.59 11.72 15.89
CA ALA A 18 20.16 10.84 14.88
C ALA A 18 19.83 11.37 13.47
N GLU A 19 20.80 11.28 12.59
CA GLU A 19 20.75 11.78 11.21
C GLU A 19 21.51 10.77 10.34
N PRO A 20 21.30 10.72 9.01
CA PRO A 20 21.96 9.74 8.15
C PRO A 20 23.49 9.71 8.30
N ARG A 21 24.13 10.85 8.57
CA ARG A 21 25.58 10.95 8.84
C ARG A 21 26.05 10.23 10.11
N HIS A 22 25.14 9.90 11.01
CA HIS A 22 25.42 9.13 12.22
C HIS A 22 25.31 7.61 11.97
N ALA A 23 24.96 7.16 10.76
CA ALA A 23 25.03 5.75 10.41
C ALA A 23 26.49 5.28 10.28
N GLY A 24 26.77 4.05 10.66
CA GLY A 24 28.13 3.50 10.58
C GLY A 24 28.39 2.34 11.52
N ASN A 25 29.64 1.88 11.55
CA ASN A 25 30.10 0.84 12.45
C ASN A 25 30.68 1.46 13.72
N TYR A 26 29.99 1.25 14.84
CA TYR A 26 30.40 1.70 16.16
C TYR A 26 31.09 0.57 16.89
N THR A 27 32.33 0.81 17.32
CA THR A 27 33.13 -0.19 18.05
C THR A 27 33.37 0.26 19.47
N CYS A 28 33.00 -0.59 20.43
CA CYS A 28 33.38 -0.46 21.82
C CYS A 28 34.77 -1.08 22.01
N VAL A 29 35.70 -0.30 22.56
CA VAL A 29 37.09 -0.72 22.81
C VAL A 29 37.37 -0.59 24.31
N PRO A 30 37.04 -1.63 25.12
CA PRO A 30 37.36 -1.65 26.54
C PRO A 30 38.85 -1.89 26.77
N ALA A 31 39.41 -1.35 27.86
CA ALA A 31 40.84 -1.48 28.17
C ALA A 31 41.28 -2.92 28.52
N ASN A 32 40.37 -3.72 29.09
CA ASN A 32 40.69 -5.03 29.67
C ASN A 32 39.89 -6.19 29.05
N ALA A 33 39.27 -5.98 27.88
CA ALA A 33 38.46 -7.01 27.23
C ALA A 33 38.51 -6.87 25.70
N LYS A 34 37.93 -7.85 25.00
CA LYS A 34 37.88 -7.84 23.54
C LYS A 34 36.92 -6.74 23.04
N ALA A 35 37.33 -6.05 21.97
CA ALA A 35 36.48 -5.09 21.28
C ALA A 35 35.25 -5.75 20.64
N ALA A 36 34.14 -5.03 20.63
CA ALA A 36 32.87 -5.44 20.06
C ALA A 36 32.31 -4.33 19.16
N SER A 37 31.72 -4.70 18.03
CA SER A 37 31.27 -3.77 16.99
C SER A 37 29.80 -3.97 16.67
N VAL A 38 29.10 -2.87 16.39
CA VAL A 38 27.69 -2.87 15.95
C VAL A 38 27.52 -1.92 14.77
N THR A 39 26.71 -2.31 13.78
CA THR A 39 26.37 -1.43 12.66
C THR A 39 25.05 -0.73 12.94
N VAL A 40 25.07 0.60 12.92
CA VAL A 40 23.89 1.45 13.11
C VAL A 40 23.43 1.97 11.77
N HIS A 41 22.16 1.74 11.45
CA HIS A 41 21.48 2.30 10.29
C HIS A 41 20.53 3.41 10.74
N VAL A 42 20.61 4.58 10.11
CA VAL A 42 19.70 5.70 10.37
C VAL A 42 18.87 5.94 9.12
N VAL A 43 17.57 5.64 9.22
CA VAL A 43 16.62 5.81 8.11
C VAL A 43 15.85 7.11 8.33
N GLN A 44 15.82 7.96 7.31
CA GLN A 44 14.95 9.14 7.32
C GLN A 44 13.54 8.65 7.00
N SER A 45 12.54 9.07 7.78
CA SER A 45 11.14 8.71 7.53
C SER A 45 10.78 9.08 6.10
N GLU A 46 10.58 8.08 5.25
CA GLU A 46 10.12 8.30 3.89
C GLU A 46 8.62 8.61 3.89
N THR A 47 8.16 9.36 2.90
CA THR A 47 6.73 9.50 2.63
C THR A 47 6.18 8.09 2.35
N PRO A 48 5.23 7.56 3.15
CA PRO A 48 4.72 6.22 2.93
C PRO A 48 4.18 6.14 1.51
N ALA A 49 4.65 5.16 0.73
CA ALA A 49 4.10 4.91 -0.59
C ALA A 49 2.59 4.70 -0.46
N ALA A 50 1.81 5.29 -1.36
CA ALA A 50 0.37 5.04 -1.41
C ALA A 50 0.16 3.55 -1.73
N MET A 51 -0.06 2.74 -0.70
CA MET A 51 -0.48 1.36 -0.86
C MET A 51 -1.92 1.40 -1.38
N GLN A 52 -2.08 1.39 -2.70
CA GLN A 52 -3.38 1.30 -3.34
C GLN A 52 -3.96 -0.10 -3.06
N HIS A 53 -4.71 -0.23 -1.97
CA HIS A 53 -5.57 -1.39 -1.79
C HIS A 53 -6.62 -1.34 -2.88
N GLY A 54 -6.62 -2.34 -3.78
CA GLY A 54 -7.56 -2.44 -4.89
C GLY A 54 -8.98 -2.64 -4.38
N ASN A 55 -9.68 -1.55 -4.06
CA ASN A 55 -11.12 -1.60 -3.88
C ASN A 55 -11.77 -1.69 -5.27
N ASN A 56 -11.87 -2.92 -5.78
CA ASN A 56 -12.55 -3.24 -7.02
C ASN A 56 -14.06 -2.99 -6.83
N SER A 57 -14.46 -1.74 -6.99
CA SER A 57 -15.86 -1.32 -6.93
C SER A 57 -16.55 -1.87 -8.16
N SER A 58 -17.31 -2.95 -8.00
CA SER A 58 -18.17 -3.56 -9.02
C SER A 58 -19.32 -2.62 -9.41
N ALA A 59 -19.02 -1.47 -10.00
CA ALA A 59 -20.00 -0.47 -10.42
C ALA A 59 -20.09 -0.44 -11.95
N SER A 60 -20.53 -1.53 -12.56
CA SER A 60 -20.87 -1.53 -14.01
C SER A 60 -21.96 -2.53 -14.40
N ASN A 61 -22.77 -3.04 -13.46
CA ASN A 61 -23.79 -4.03 -13.82
C ASN A 61 -25.22 -3.46 -13.98
N SER A 62 -25.44 -2.16 -13.72
CA SER A 62 -26.77 -1.57 -13.80
C SER A 62 -27.12 -1.00 -15.18
N GLN A 63 -26.12 -0.64 -15.99
CA GLN A 63 -26.36 -0.01 -17.30
C GLN A 63 -26.63 -1.00 -18.43
N THR A 64 -26.15 -2.25 -18.30
CA THR A 64 -26.35 -3.32 -19.29
C THR A 64 -27.79 -3.86 -19.28
N HIS A 65 -28.45 -3.90 -18.11
CA HIS A 65 -29.83 -4.39 -17.99
C HIS A 65 -30.86 -3.53 -18.74
N LEU A 66 -30.69 -2.20 -18.76
CA LEU A 66 -31.66 -1.33 -19.43
C LEU A 66 -31.64 -1.51 -20.95
N LEU A 67 -30.46 -1.69 -21.54
CA LEU A 67 -30.30 -1.93 -22.98
C LEU A 67 -30.84 -3.31 -23.40
N THR A 68 -30.61 -4.35 -22.60
CA THR A 68 -31.16 -5.69 -22.88
C THR A 68 -32.68 -5.72 -22.77
N HIS A 69 -33.27 -5.07 -21.76
CA HIS A 69 -34.73 -4.96 -21.65
C HIS A 69 -35.36 -4.22 -22.84
N LEU A 70 -34.74 -3.12 -23.30
CA LEU A 70 -35.25 -2.35 -24.45
C LEU A 70 -35.24 -3.18 -25.75
N LEU A 71 -34.16 -3.94 -26.00
CA LEU A 71 -34.05 -4.81 -27.18
C LEU A 71 -35.10 -5.93 -27.17
N VAL A 72 -35.30 -6.60 -26.03
CA VAL A 72 -36.30 -7.67 -25.90
C VAL A 72 -37.72 -7.14 -26.13
N ALA A 73 -38.03 -5.95 -25.60
CA ALA A 73 -39.33 -5.32 -25.80
C ALA A 73 -39.59 -4.98 -27.28
N LEU A 74 -38.59 -4.44 -28.00
CA LEU A 74 -38.71 -4.11 -29.42
C LEU A 74 -38.92 -5.35 -30.30
N ILE A 75 -38.17 -6.43 -30.02
CA ILE A 75 -38.29 -7.70 -30.75
C ILE A 75 -39.65 -8.35 -30.45
N GLY A 76 -40.09 -8.37 -29.19
CA GLY A 76 -41.39 -8.90 -28.80
C GLY A 76 -42.56 -8.15 -29.44
N LEU A 77 -42.53 -6.82 -29.46
CA LEU A 77 -43.57 -6.00 -30.07
C LEU A 77 -43.66 -6.20 -31.58
N ARG A 78 -42.51 -6.41 -32.26
CA ARG A 78 -42.45 -6.78 -33.68
C ARG A 78 -43.08 -8.14 -33.95
N MET A 79 -42.77 -9.16 -33.12
CA MET A 79 -43.35 -10.50 -33.27
C MET A 79 -44.87 -10.47 -33.07
N ILE A 80 -45.37 -9.76 -32.04
CA ILE A 80 -46.81 -9.61 -31.80
C ILE A 80 -47.49 -8.92 -32.98
N PHE A 81 -46.88 -7.87 -33.55
CA PHE A 81 -47.43 -7.16 -34.70
C PHE A 81 -47.48 -8.02 -35.96
N LEU A 82 -46.45 -8.86 -36.18
CA LEU A 82 -46.42 -9.82 -37.29
C LEU A 82 -47.46 -10.94 -37.10
N GLN A 83 -47.66 -11.42 -35.87
CA GLN A 83 -48.69 -12.40 -35.54
C GLN A 83 -50.10 -11.85 -35.75
N ASN A 84 -50.35 -10.59 -35.36
CA ASN A 84 -51.63 -9.90 -35.61
C ASN A 84 -51.90 -9.64 -37.10
N HIS A 85 -50.86 -9.48 -37.92
CA HIS A 85 -51.03 -9.30 -39.37
C HIS A 85 -51.39 -10.62 -40.08
N GLN A 86 -51.13 -11.77 -39.45
CA GLN A 86 -51.46 -13.09 -40.01
C GLN A 86 -52.90 -13.54 -39.68
N GLU A 87 -53.60 -12.87 -38.76
CA GLU A 87 -55.01 -13.15 -38.43
C GLU A 87 -56.03 -12.34 -39.27
N PHE A 88 -55.59 -11.42 -40.13
CA PHE A 88 -56.45 -10.59 -40.99
C PHE A 88 -56.18 -10.73 -42.51
N GLY A 89 -55.58 -11.85 -42.92
CA GLY A 89 -55.41 -12.24 -44.33
C GLY A 89 -56.38 -13.33 -44.76
#